data_AF-A0A4S3FZP6-F1
#
_entry.id   AF-A0A4S3FZP6-F1
#
_cell.length_a   1.000
_cell.length_b   1.000
_cell.length_c   1.000
_cell.angle_alpha   90.00
_cell.angle_beta   90.00
_cell.angle_gamma   90.00
#
_symmetry.space_group_name_H-M   'P 1'
#
loop_
_entity.id
_entity.type
_entity.pdbx_description
1 polymer ?
#
loop_
_entity_poly.entity_id
_entity_poly.type
_entity_poly.pdbx_seq_one_letter_code
_entity_poly.pdbx_strand_id
1 'polypeptide(L)' 'MCGRGLDNPADSLSENCGGDCWGCIGEIEADMGDSWALAKVRKEFDAGLRPGWIDPTEP' A
#
# COMPACT_ATOMS: atom_id res chain seq x y z
N MET A 1 10.24 7.68 3.25
CA MET A 1 9.90 6.46 2.49
C MET A 1 10.67 5.25 2.99
N CYS A 2 10.14 4.03 2.77
CA CYS A 2 10.68 2.78 3.33
C CYS A 2 11.94 2.22 2.64
N GLY A 3 12.43 2.82 1.55
CA GLY A 3 13.65 2.39 0.85
C GLY A 3 13.50 1.10 0.03
N ARG A 4 12.26 0.63 -0.21
CA ARG A 4 11.96 -0.49 -1.10
C ARG A 4 12.44 -0.18 -2.52
N GLY A 5 13.17 -1.10 -3.14
CA GLY A 5 13.55 -0.99 -4.55
C GLY A 5 12.32 -1.01 -5.44
N LEU A 6 12.24 -0.07 -6.40
CA LEU A 6 11.06 0.12 -7.24
C LEU A 6 11.01 -0.87 -8.41
N ASP A 7 9.80 -1.12 -8.91
CA ASP A 7 9.53 -1.91 -10.12
C ASP A 7 10.10 -3.34 -10.06
N ASN A 8 10.11 -3.93 -8.86
CA ASN A 8 10.50 -5.31 -8.66
C ASN A 8 9.30 -6.24 -8.97
N PRO A 9 9.37 -7.08 -10.03
CA PRO A 9 8.26 -7.94 -10.41
C PRO A 9 7.93 -9.03 -9.38
N ALA A 10 8.85 -9.32 -8.45
CA ALA A 10 8.62 -10.25 -7.34
C ALA A 10 7.97 -9.59 -6.12
N ASP A 11 7.81 -8.27 -6.11
CA ASP A 11 7.24 -7.51 -5.00
C ASP A 11 6.15 -6.57 -5.52
N SER A 12 4.89 -6.96 -5.36
CA SER A 12 3.75 -6.18 -5.84
C SER A 12 3.60 -4.82 -5.18
N LEU A 13 4.18 -4.58 -4.00
CA LEU A 13 4.12 -3.24 -3.37
C LEU A 13 5.31 -2.36 -3.77
N SER A 14 6.19 -2.83 -4.66
CA SER A 14 7.29 -2.04 -5.21
C SER A 14 6.91 -1.21 -6.43
N GLU A 15 5.66 -1.30 -6.91
CA GLU A 15 5.17 -0.52 -8.04
C GLU A 15 5.51 0.97 -7.86
N ASN A 16 6.08 1.56 -8.90
CA ASN A 16 6.59 2.92 -8.86
C ASN A 16 5.46 3.95 -8.99
N CYS A 17 5.14 4.61 -7.89
CA CYS A 17 4.12 5.66 -7.78
C CYS A 17 4.76 7.06 -7.86
N GLY A 18 5.62 7.30 -8.85
CA GLY A 18 6.24 8.60 -9.08
C GLY A 18 7.53 8.85 -8.29
N GLY A 19 8.30 7.79 -8.03
CA GLY A 19 9.56 7.83 -7.28
C GLY A 19 9.49 7.16 -5.92
N ASP A 20 8.29 6.82 -5.47
CA ASP A 20 8.04 6.10 -4.22
C ASP A 20 7.26 4.81 -4.50
N CYS A 21 7.35 3.84 -3.58
CA CYS A 21 6.70 2.55 -3.77
C CYS A 21 5.21 2.59 -3.40
N TRP A 22 4.41 1.80 -4.10
CA TRP A 22 2.99 1.57 -3.78
C TRP A 22 2.77 1.11 -2.33
N GLY A 23 3.71 0.38 -1.75
CA GLY A 23 3.66 0.01 -0.33
C GLY A 23 3.49 1.22 0.59
N CYS A 24 4.26 2.28 0.38
CA CYS A 24 4.12 3.49 1.18
C CYS A 24 2.97 4.39 0.68
N ILE A 25 2.89 4.61 -0.64
CA ILE A 25 1.90 5.53 -1.21
C ILE A 25 0.48 5.03 -0.96
N GLY A 26 0.22 3.73 -1.17
CA GLY A 26 -1.10 3.16 -0.94
C GLY A 26 -1.58 3.28 0.51
N GLU A 27 -0.68 3.11 1.49
CA GLU A 27 -1.00 3.32 2.90
C GLU A 27 -1.33 4.79 3.20
N ILE A 28 -0.50 5.73 2.71
CA ILE A 28 -0.72 7.17 2.90
C ILE A 28 -2.05 7.61 2.26
N GLU A 29 -2.31 7.18 1.03
CA GLU A 29 -3.54 7.51 0.31
C GLU A 29 -4.77 6.90 0.99
N ALA A 30 -4.67 5.65 1.47
CA ALA A 30 -5.74 5.02 2.24
C ALA A 30 -6.02 5.77 3.55
N ASP A 31 -4.99 6.17 4.30
CA ASP A 31 -5.11 6.96 5.53
C ASP A 31 -5.70 8.36 5.27
N MET A 32 -5.45 8.93 4.09
CA MET A 32 -6.08 10.17 3.64
C MET A 32 -7.53 10.00 3.17
N GLY A 33 -8.05 8.77 3.13
CA GLY A 33 -9.41 8.45 2.75
C GLY A 33 -9.62 8.28 1.24
N ASP A 34 -8.56 8.07 0.45
CA ASP A 34 -8.72 7.72 -0.96
C ASP A 34 -9.37 6.34 -1.09
N SER A 35 -10.59 6.32 -1.65
CA SER A 35 -11.40 5.11 -1.74
C SER A 35 -10.78 4.01 -2.61
N TRP A 36 -9.98 4.37 -3.63
CA TRP A 36 -9.35 3.39 -4.50
C TRP A 36 -8.16 2.74 -3.79
N ALA A 37 -7.31 3.56 -3.17
CA ALA A 37 -6.19 3.10 -2.36
C ALA A 37 -6.68 2.22 -1.22
N LEU A 38 -7.70 2.67 -0.49
CA LEU A 38 -8.28 1.91 0.62
C LEU A 38 -8.82 0.54 0.17
N ALA A 39 -9.53 0.48 -0.96
CA ALA A 39 -10.01 -0.80 -1.51
C ALA A 39 -8.88 -1.73 -1.97
N LYS A 40 -7.78 -1.18 -2.51
CA LYS A 40 -6.61 -1.95 -2.95
C LYS A 40 -5.80 -2.45 -1.74
N VAL A 41 -5.52 -1.58 -0.77
CA VAL A 41 -4.79 -1.88 0.46
C VAL A 41 -5.51 -2.94 1.31
N ARG A 42 -6.84 -2.92 1.41
CA ARG A 42 -7.63 -3.99 2.05
C ARG A 42 -7.38 -5.36 1.44
N LYS A 43 -7.45 -5.46 0.11
CA LYS A 43 -7.18 -6.72 -0.60
C LYS A 43 -5.74 -7.20 -0.39
N GLU A 44 -4.80 -6.27 -0.30
CA GLU A 44 -3.39 -6.58 -0.03
C GLU A 44 -3.19 -7.06 1.41
N PHE A 45 -3.89 -6.47 2.38
CA PHE A 45 -3.93 -6.93 3.76
C PHE A 45 -4.53 -8.34 3.88
N ASP A 46 -5.69 -8.59 3.25
CA ASP A 46 -6.32 -9.91 3.20
C ASP A 46 -5.42 -10.98 2.55
N ALA A 47 -4.58 -10.56 1.60
CA ALA A 47 -3.57 -11.41 0.96
C ALA A 47 -2.29 -11.59 1.79
N GLY A 48 -2.19 -10.96 2.96
CA GLY A 48 -1.02 -11.03 3.86
C GLY A 48 0.18 -10.19 3.42
N LEU A 49 0.01 -9.30 2.45
CA LEU A 49 1.11 -8.46 1.92
C LEU A 49 1.45 -7.28 2.82
N ARG A 50 0.51 -6.86 3.68
CA ARG A 50 0.65 -5.72 4.59
C ARG A 50 0.50 -6.13 6.05
N PRO A 51 1.47 -6.88 6.61
CA PRO A 51 1.37 -7.33 7.99
C PRO A 51 1.32 -6.13 8.95
N GLY A 52 0.27 -6.06 9.76
CA GLY A 52 0.09 -5.00 10.75
C GLY A 52 -0.49 -3.69 10.22
N TRP A 53 -0.98 -3.65 8.97
CA TRP A 53 -1.82 -2.52 8.53
C TRP A 53 -3.12 -2.50 9.33
N ILE A 54 -3.59 -1.30 9.67
CA ILE A 54 -4.83 -1.04 10.40
C ILE A 54 -5.73 -0.27 9.45
N ASP A 55 -6.95 -0.75 9.25
CA ASP A 55 -7.91 -0.06 8.41
C ASP A 55 -8.36 1.25 9.08
N PRO A 56 -8.12 2.42 8.47
CA PRO A 56 -8.44 3.72 9.07
C PRO A 56 -9.94 4.00 9.14
N THR A 57 -10.77 3.15 8.52
CA THR A 57 -12.23 3.27 8.51
C THR A 57 -12.92 2.21 9.38
N GLU A 58 -12.18 1.26 9.94
CA GLU A 58 -12.69 0.35 10.95
C GLU A 58 -12.45 0.91 12.37
N PRO A 59 -13.44 0.80 13.28
CA PRO A 59 -13.38 1.38 14.62
C PRO A 59 -12.46 0.62 15.61
#